data_AF-A0A151UCS6-F1
#
_entry.id   AF-A0A151UCS6-F1
#
_cell.length_a   1.000
_cell.length_b   1.000
_cell.length_c   1.000
_cell.angle_alpha   90.00
_cell.angle_beta   90.00
_cell.angle_gamma   90.00
#
_symmetry.space_group_name_H-M   'P 1'
#
loop_
_entity.id
_entity.type
_entity.pdbx_description
1 polymer ?
#
loop_
_entity_poly.entity_id
_entity_poly.type
_entity_poly.pdbx_seq_one_letter_code
_entity_poly.pdbx_strand_id
1 'polypeptide(L)'
;MSIMQCELVEVILAKGLEETTSEVIRFERLNTINLDSLSSLSCFYSGSDTLLLSSLIRVIIWECPNMKIFSQGVIDAKFFLGIQVSLDPNEDLFFYQDLNTTVKGMFQRQVKTLFESIHYYFNYGMNAMFFTINFI
;
A
#
# COMPACT_ATOMS: atom_id res chain seq x y z
N MET A 1 -10.81 8.43 4.99
CA MET A 1 -9.72 8.71 5.95
C MET A 1 -8.50 9.08 5.15
N SER A 2 -7.77 10.12 5.55
CA SER A 2 -6.57 10.57 4.84
C SER A 2 -5.46 10.81 5.86
N ILE A 3 -4.26 10.27 5.59
CA ILE A 3 -3.05 10.49 6.37
C ILE A 3 -1.97 10.86 5.37
N MET A 4 -1.37 12.03 5.56
CA MET A 4 -0.48 12.62 4.57
C MET A 4 0.72 13.27 5.27
N GLN A 5 1.89 13.21 4.64
CA GLN A 5 3.09 13.96 5.05
C GLN A 5 3.50 13.72 6.51
N CYS A 6 3.44 12.47 6.94
CA CYS A 6 3.81 12.06 8.29
C CYS A 6 5.00 11.10 8.24
N GLU A 7 6.22 11.64 8.33
CA GLU A 7 7.47 10.89 8.15
C GLU A 7 7.72 9.85 9.26
N LEU A 8 7.19 10.06 10.45
CA LEU A 8 7.42 9.21 11.63
C LEU A 8 6.32 8.16 11.87
N VAL A 9 5.27 8.13 11.04
CA VAL A 9 4.18 7.16 11.21
C VAL A 9 4.60 5.82 10.61
N GLU A 10 4.94 4.87 11.48
CA GLU A 10 5.32 3.50 11.07
C GLU A 10 4.12 2.56 10.94
N VAL A 11 3.09 2.77 11.77
CA VAL A 11 1.87 1.95 11.88
C VAL A 11 0.70 2.81 12.36
N ILE A 12 -0.53 2.51 11.90
CA ILE A 12 -1.75 3.07 12.48
C ILE A 12 -2.34 2.04 13.46
N LEU A 13 -2.24 2.34 14.76
CA LEU A 13 -2.76 1.47 15.82
C LEU A 13 -4.18 1.91 16.19
N ALA A 14 -5.14 0.98 16.14
CA ALA A 14 -6.35 1.11 16.94
C ALA A 14 -5.99 0.64 18.35
N LYS A 15 -5.78 1.55 19.30
CA LYS A 15 -5.47 1.17 20.68
C LYS A 15 -6.73 1.18 21.55
N GLY A 16 -7.02 0.03 22.15
CA GLY A 16 -8.01 -0.23 23.21
C GLY A 16 -8.58 -1.64 22.99
N LEU A 17 -8.56 -2.60 23.91
CA LEU A 17 -8.21 -2.65 25.33
C LEU A 17 -7.47 -3.96 25.62
N GLU A 18 -6.85 -4.03 26.79
CA GLU A 18 -6.34 -5.27 27.39
C GLU A 18 -7.43 -6.35 27.38
N GLU A 19 -7.40 -7.31 26.45
CA GLU A 19 -7.96 -8.66 26.65
C GLU A 19 -7.63 -9.58 25.46
N THR A 20 -7.36 -10.83 25.80
CA THR A 20 -6.68 -11.87 25.00
C THR A 20 -7.57 -12.57 23.97
N THR A 21 -8.52 -11.84 23.37
CA THR A 21 -9.42 -12.38 22.34
C THR A 21 -9.25 -11.59 21.05
N SER A 22 -9.08 -12.30 19.93
CA SER A 22 -9.08 -11.66 18.60
C SER A 22 -10.38 -10.88 18.42
N GLU A 23 -10.28 -9.56 18.38
CA GLU A 23 -11.41 -8.65 18.22
C GLU A 23 -11.63 -8.34 16.74
N VAL A 24 -12.81 -7.81 16.42
CA VAL A 24 -13.14 -7.30 15.08
C VAL A 24 -13.12 -5.79 15.15
N ILE A 25 -12.14 -5.15 14.50
CA ILE A 25 -12.09 -3.70 14.35
C ILE A 25 -12.94 -3.32 13.15
N ARG A 26 -13.98 -2.53 13.39
CA ARG A 26 -15.00 -2.24 12.38
C ARG A 26 -14.96 -0.79 11.92
N PHE A 27 -14.87 -0.60 10.60
CA PHE A 27 -14.99 0.69 9.94
C PHE A 27 -16.18 0.68 8.96
N GLU A 28 -17.38 0.96 9.46
CA GLU A 28 -18.61 0.82 8.69
C GLU A 28 -18.82 1.88 7.61
N ARG A 29 -18.25 3.07 7.80
CA ARG A 29 -18.48 4.24 6.91
C ARG A 29 -17.23 4.68 6.15
N LEU A 30 -16.14 3.91 6.26
CA LEU A 30 -14.87 4.26 5.65
C LEU A 30 -14.88 3.82 4.20
N ASN A 31 -15.17 4.76 3.29
CA ASN A 31 -15.28 4.47 1.86
C ASN A 31 -13.96 4.53 1.10
N THR A 32 -13.10 5.47 1.48
CA THR A 32 -11.81 5.71 0.84
C THR A 32 -10.74 5.91 1.90
N ILE A 33 -9.57 5.32 1.66
CA ILE A 33 -8.35 5.55 2.45
C ILE A 33 -7.31 6.19 1.53
N ASN A 34 -6.75 7.33 1.95
CA ASN A 34 -5.65 8.00 1.28
C ASN A 34 -4.41 7.99 2.19
N LEU A 35 -3.32 7.40 1.71
CA LEU A 35 -2.02 7.33 2.36
C LEU A 35 -1.02 8.01 1.45
N ASP A 36 -0.41 9.10 1.92
CA ASP A 36 0.44 9.95 1.08
C ASP A 36 1.71 10.41 1.81
N SER A 37 2.87 10.30 1.16
CA SER A 37 4.18 10.67 1.70
C SER A 37 4.42 10.14 3.13
N LEU A 38 4.21 8.84 3.32
CA LEU A 38 4.41 8.13 4.60
C LEU A 38 5.64 7.22 4.49
N SER A 39 6.82 7.84 4.53
CA SER A 39 8.11 7.18 4.28
C SER A 39 8.37 5.98 5.19
N SER A 40 7.99 6.06 6.47
CA SER A 40 8.24 4.99 7.45
C SER A 40 7.11 3.97 7.57
N LEU A 41 5.97 4.18 6.91
CA LEU A 41 4.81 3.31 7.05
C LEU A 41 5.09 1.93 6.44
N SER A 42 5.05 0.88 7.25
CA SER A 42 5.28 -0.51 6.80
C SER A 42 3.98 -1.25 6.48
N CYS A 43 2.91 -0.92 7.19
CA CYS A 43 1.54 -1.41 6.98
C CYS A 43 0.54 -0.43 7.61
N PHE A 44 -0.72 -0.46 7.16
CA PHE A 44 -1.79 0.32 7.77
C PHE A 44 -2.07 -0.17 9.19
N TYR A 45 -2.20 -1.49 9.39
CA TYR A 45 -2.51 -2.07 10.70
C TYR A 45 -1.64 -3.29 11.00
N SER A 46 -0.84 -3.21 12.06
CA SER A 46 0.09 -4.27 12.46
C SER A 46 -0.50 -5.28 13.47
N GLY A 47 -1.72 -5.06 13.95
CA GLY A 47 -2.35 -6.01 14.86
C GLY A 47 -2.89 -7.24 14.12
N SER A 48 -3.22 -8.28 14.88
CA SER A 48 -3.72 -9.56 14.38
C SER A 48 -5.25 -9.61 14.26
N ASP A 49 -5.95 -8.58 14.73
CA ASP A 49 -7.41 -8.50 14.72
C ASP A 49 -7.96 -8.45 13.30
N THR A 50 -9.24 -8.83 13.17
CA THR A 50 -9.92 -8.75 11.86
C THR A 50 -10.35 -7.31 11.60
N LEU A 51 -9.83 -6.70 10.53
CA LEU A 51 -10.32 -5.42 10.03
C LEU A 51 -11.55 -5.65 9.17
N LEU A 52 -12.71 -5.23 9.65
CA LEU A 52 -13.96 -5.23 8.89
C LEU A 52 -14.20 -3.85 8.28
N LEU A 53 -13.91 -3.73 6.99
CA LEU A 53 -13.96 -2.50 6.20
C LEU A 53 -15.23 -2.49 5.33
N SER A 54 -16.39 -2.50 5.98
CA SER A 54 -17.69 -2.81 5.35
C SER A 54 -18.16 -1.87 4.24
N SER A 55 -17.54 -0.70 4.07
CA SER A 55 -17.89 0.25 3.01
C SER A 55 -16.69 0.66 2.16
N LEU A 56 -15.52 0.06 2.37
CA LEU A 56 -14.30 0.46 1.67
C LEU A 56 -14.41 0.08 0.19
N ILE A 57 -14.30 1.09 -0.67
CA ILE A 57 -14.33 0.95 -2.13
C ILE A 57 -12.93 1.06 -2.70
N ARG A 58 -12.14 2.05 -2.27
CA ARG A 58 -10.84 2.35 -2.88
C ARG A 58 -9.79 2.73 -1.85
N VAL A 59 -8.55 2.39 -2.17
CA VAL A 59 -7.37 2.85 -1.44
C VAL A 59 -6.47 3.63 -2.40
N ILE A 60 -5.89 4.70 -1.90
CA ILE A 60 -4.96 5.56 -2.63
C ILE A 60 -3.65 5.52 -1.84
N ILE A 61 -2.55 5.17 -2.52
CA ILE A 61 -1.23 5.04 -1.89
C ILE A 61 -0.21 5.79 -2.75
N TRP A 62 0.32 6.87 -2.20
CA TRP A 62 1.32 7.72 -2.81
C TRP A 62 2.53 7.81 -1.89
N GLU A 63 3.73 7.68 -2.47
CA GLU A 63 5.01 7.90 -1.75
C GLU A 63 5.12 7.19 -0.39
N CYS A 64 4.71 5.92 -0.33
CA CYS A 64 4.82 5.05 0.86
C CYS A 64 5.81 3.90 0.61
N PRO A 65 7.12 4.17 0.44
CA PRO A 65 8.11 3.21 -0.09
C PRO A 65 8.32 1.96 0.77
N ASN A 66 8.07 2.05 2.07
CA ASN A 66 8.27 0.94 3.01
C ASN A 66 7.04 0.04 3.20
N MET A 67 5.88 0.44 2.66
CA MET A 67 4.65 -0.31 2.82
C MET A 67 4.68 -1.58 1.97
N LYS A 68 4.38 -2.74 2.56
CA LYS A 68 4.43 -4.04 1.84
C LYS A 68 3.10 -4.77 1.80
N ILE A 69 2.27 -4.52 2.81
CA ILE A 69 0.95 -5.09 3.00
C ILE A 69 0.04 -4.01 3.59
N PHE A 70 -1.26 -4.19 3.48
CA PHE A 70 -2.23 -3.33 4.14
C PHE A 70 -2.32 -3.66 5.63
N SER A 71 -2.53 -4.92 6.00
CA SER A 71 -2.66 -5.35 7.39
C SER A 71 -2.01 -6.71 7.66
N GLN A 72 -1.50 -6.92 8.87
CA GLN A 72 -1.04 -8.24 9.33
C GLN A 72 -2.22 -9.16 9.70
N GLY A 73 -3.31 -8.60 10.21
CA GLY A 73 -4.54 -9.31 10.52
C GLY A 73 -5.37 -9.65 9.28
N VAL A 74 -6.50 -10.32 9.53
CA VAL A 74 -7.46 -10.65 8.48
C VAL A 74 -8.18 -9.38 8.03
N ILE A 75 -8.43 -9.24 6.73
CA ILE A 75 -9.18 -8.11 6.17
C ILE A 75 -10.48 -8.65 5.58
N ASP A 76 -11.61 -8.16 6.07
CA ASP A 76 -12.92 -8.33 5.42
C ASP A 76 -13.31 -7.00 4.76
N ALA A 77 -13.11 -6.91 3.44
CA ALA A 77 -13.37 -5.73 2.63
C ALA A 77 -14.12 -6.10 1.34
N LYS A 78 -15.36 -6.59 1.47
CA LYS A 78 -16.14 -7.17 0.34
C LYS A 78 -16.44 -6.21 -0.81
N PHE A 79 -16.40 -4.90 -0.56
CA PHE A 79 -16.70 -3.87 -1.57
C PHE A 79 -15.44 -3.22 -2.14
N PHE A 80 -14.25 -3.70 -1.75
CA PHE A 80 -12.99 -3.16 -2.23
C PHE A 80 -12.83 -3.43 -3.73
N LEU A 81 -12.69 -2.36 -4.50
CA LEU A 81 -12.55 -2.39 -5.96
C LEU A 81 -11.11 -2.31 -6.44
N GLY A 82 -10.18 -1.79 -5.64
CA GLY A 82 -8.77 -1.70 -6.01
C GLY A 82 -8.04 -0.45 -5.49
N ILE A 83 -6.78 -0.35 -5.87
CA ILE A 83 -5.88 0.75 -5.55
C ILE A 83 -5.77 1.70 -6.73
N GLN A 84 -5.88 3.00 -6.46
CA GLN A 84 -5.58 4.02 -7.46
C GLN A 84 -4.07 4.18 -7.59
N VAL A 85 -3.54 3.91 -8.79
CA VAL A 85 -2.09 3.90 -9.07
C VAL A 85 -1.64 5.07 -9.96
N SER A 86 -2.58 5.87 -10.48
CA SER A 86 -2.29 7.08 -11.26
C SER A 86 -3.00 8.30 -10.69
N LEU A 87 -2.48 9.48 -11.05
CA LEU A 87 -3.08 10.76 -10.70
C LEU A 87 -4.40 11.02 -11.45
N ASP A 88 -4.70 10.25 -12.51
CA ASP A 88 -5.96 10.34 -13.21
C ASP A 88 -7.04 9.55 -12.44
N PRO A 89 -8.06 10.22 -11.88
CA PRO A 89 -9.12 9.54 -11.13
C PRO A 89 -10.03 8.66 -12.02
N ASN A 90 -9.92 8.78 -13.34
CA ASN A 90 -10.70 8.00 -14.31
C ASN A 90 -9.97 6.73 -14.77
N GLU A 91 -8.71 6.53 -14.40
CA GLU A 91 -8.00 5.28 -14.73
C GLU A 91 -8.53 4.12 -13.88
N ASP A 92 -8.49 2.92 -14.47
CA ASP A 92 -8.90 1.70 -13.80
C ASP A 92 -8.12 1.46 -12.51
N LEU A 93 -8.83 1.03 -11.48
CA LEU A 93 -8.20 0.66 -10.21
C LEU A 93 -7.39 -0.62 -10.39
N PHE A 94 -6.18 -0.64 -9.84
CA PHE A 94 -5.37 -1.84 -9.79
C PHE A 94 -5.94 -2.80 -8.74
N PHE A 95 -6.38 -3.97 -9.16
CA PHE A 95 -6.92 -5.02 -8.29
C PHE A 95 -6.30 -6.36 -8.66
N TYR A 96 -6.10 -7.21 -7.64
CA TYR A 96 -5.63 -8.57 -7.86
C TYR A 96 -6.58 -9.62 -7.29
N GLN A 97 -6.57 -9.85 -5.98
CA GLN A 97 -7.38 -10.88 -5.33
C GLN A 97 -8.06 -10.35 -4.06
N ASP A 98 -7.27 -9.69 -3.22
CA ASP A 98 -7.72 -9.06 -1.98
C ASP A 98 -6.90 -7.79 -1.73
N LEU A 99 -7.23 -7.05 -0.68
CA LEU A 99 -6.55 -5.79 -0.39
C LEU A 99 -5.04 -5.96 -0.13
N ASN A 100 -4.62 -6.99 0.62
CA ASN A 100 -3.21 -7.23 0.92
C ASN A 100 -2.41 -7.65 -0.31
N THR A 101 -2.95 -8.59 -1.10
CA THR A 101 -2.31 -9.05 -2.33
C THR A 101 -2.26 -7.94 -3.38
N THR A 102 -3.27 -7.07 -3.42
CA THR A 102 -3.28 -5.89 -4.29
C THR A 102 -2.22 -4.86 -3.89
N VAL A 103 -2.06 -4.54 -2.59
CA VAL A 103 -0.96 -3.66 -2.12
C VAL A 103 0.39 -4.24 -2.51
N LYS A 104 0.62 -5.53 -2.25
CA LYS A 104 1.88 -6.20 -2.60
C LYS A 104 2.14 -6.16 -4.11
N GLY A 105 1.12 -6.47 -4.90
CA GLY A 105 1.20 -6.46 -6.36
C GLY A 105 1.50 -5.07 -6.93
N MET A 106 0.98 -4.00 -6.31
CA MET A 106 1.24 -2.62 -6.72
C MET A 106 2.73 -2.29 -6.64
N PHE A 107 3.37 -2.57 -5.51
CA PHE A 107 4.81 -2.31 -5.34
C PHE A 107 5.66 -3.19 -6.26
N GLN A 108 5.28 -4.46 -6.45
CA GLN A 108 5.95 -5.35 -7.41
C GLN A 108 5.85 -4.82 -8.84
N ARG A 109 4.69 -4.28 -9.23
CA ARG A 109 4.49 -3.64 -10.55
C ARG A 109 5.38 -2.41 -10.70
N GLN A 110 5.42 -1.52 -9.70
CA GLN A 110 6.28 -0.32 -9.74
C GLN A 110 7.76 -0.69 -9.91
N VAL A 111 8.24 -1.68 -9.16
CA VAL A 111 9.62 -2.17 -9.28
C VAL A 111 9.88 -2.74 -10.68
N LYS A 112 8.97 -3.57 -11.21
CA LYS A 112 9.08 -4.14 -12.55
C LYS A 112 9.12 -3.05 -13.63
N THR A 113 8.21 -2.08 -13.58
CA THR A 113 8.16 -0.95 -14.53
C THR A 113 9.42 -0.09 -14.45
N LEU A 114 9.97 0.11 -13.25
CA LEU A 114 11.25 0.81 -13.07
C LEU A 114 12.40 0.04 -13.73
N PHE A 115 12.50 -1.27 -13.51
CA PHE A 115 13.52 -2.11 -14.15
C PHE A 115 13.41 -2.10 -15.69
N GLU A 116 12.21 -2.23 -16.23
CA GLU A 116 11.96 -2.18 -17.68
C GLU A 116 12.36 -0.83 -18.26
N SER A 117 12.02 0.26 -17.58
CA SER A 117 12.40 1.62 -17.98
C SER A 117 13.92 1.78 -17.97
N ILE A 118 14.58 1.37 -16.88
CA ILE A 118 16.05 1.41 -16.75
C ILE A 118 16.71 0.60 -17.86
N HIS A 119 16.23 -0.61 -18.14
CA HIS A 119 16.75 -1.47 -19.21
C HIS A 119 16.57 -0.84 -20.59
N TYR A 120 15.43 -0.21 -20.84
CA TYR A 120 15.21 0.56 -22.08
C TYR A 120 16.22 1.71 -22.21
N TYR A 121 16.43 2.51 -21.16
CA TYR A 121 17.41 3.59 -21.17
C TYR A 121 18.86 3.08 -21.37
N PHE A 122 19.25 1.94 -20.80
CA PHE A 122 20.58 1.39 -21.00
C PHE A 122 20.80 0.83 -22.42
N ASN A 123 19.78 0.21 -23.03
CA ASN A 123 19.91 -0.35 -24.38
C ASN A 123 19.84 0.69 -25.49
N TYR A 124 19.13 1.80 -25.27
CA TYR A 124 18.84 2.79 -26.30
C TYR A 124 19.40 4.20 -26.02
N GLY A 125 20.04 4.43 -24.86
CA GLY A 125 20.27 5.78 -24.34
C GLY A 125 21.70 6.20 -23.99
N MET A 126 22.56 5.39 -23.33
CA MET A 126 23.89 5.87 -22.93
C MET A 126 25.00 4.80 -22.93
N ASN A 127 25.99 4.99 -23.81
CA ASN A 127 27.32 4.41 -23.64
C ASN A 127 28.06 5.10 -22.48
N ALA A 128 28.55 4.29 -21.53
CA ALA A 128 29.60 4.58 -20.56
C ALA A 128 29.35 5.68 -19.49
N MET A 129 28.84 5.30 -18.31
CA MET A 129 29.50 5.63 -17.03
C MET A 129 29.02 4.69 -15.92
N PHE A 130 29.98 4.07 -15.23
CA PHE A 130 29.80 3.06 -14.21
C PHE A 130 28.92 3.52 -13.05
N PHE A 131 27.91 2.71 -12.70
CA PHE A 131 27.42 2.62 -11.33
C PHE A 131 27.26 1.15 -10.95
N THR A 132 28.19 0.66 -10.14
CA THR A 132 28.05 -0.61 -9.43
C THR A 132 26.96 -0.43 -8.37
N ILE A 133 25.77 -0.98 -8.58
CA ILE A 133 24.82 -1.16 -7.47
C ILE A 133 25.15 -2.50 -6.83
N ASN A 134 25.92 -2.45 -5.74
CA ASN A 134 26.09 -3.57 -4.84
C ASN A 134 24.81 -3.69 -4.00
N PHE A 135 24.16 -4.85 -4.05
CA PHE A 135 23.11 -5.21 -3.11
C PHE A 135 23.77 -5.74 -1.82
N ILE A 136 23.46 -5.12 -0.66
CA ILE A 136 23.54 -5.74 0.66
C ILE A 136 22.10 -5.95 1.13
#